data_AF-A0A3S8RAK8-F1
#
_entry.id   AF-A0A3S8RAK8-F1
#
_cell.length_a   1.000
_cell.length_b   1.000
_cell.length_c   1.000
_cell.angle_alpha   90.00
_cell.angle_beta   90.00
_cell.angle_gamma   90.00
#
_symmetry.space_group_name_H-M   'P 1'
#
loop_
_entity.id
_entity.type
_entity.pdbx_description
1 polymer ?
#
loop_
_entity_poly.entity_id
_entity_poly.type
_entity_poly.pdbx_seq_one_letter_code
_entity_poly.pdbx_strand_id
1 'polypeptide(L)'
;MTDQEQKRLDTMNSVLVKMEDIKNTQKSLIEKIGVVEVQLFDIQSKDLDKELEKVMVRASDTLNIIKQATEAFEMKRNRLENEA
;
A
#
# COMPACT_ATOMS: atom_id res chain seq x y z
N MET A 1 27.61 6.11 -14.29
CA MET A 1 27.20 5.73 -12.93
C MET A 1 28.39 5.33 -12.08
N THR A 2 28.57 5.96 -10.93
CA THR A 2 29.58 5.69 -9.91
C THR A 2 29.12 4.60 -8.93
N ASP A 3 30.05 3.97 -8.21
CA ASP A 3 29.72 2.96 -7.17
C ASP A 3 28.78 3.50 -6.09
N GLN A 4 28.88 4.79 -5.76
CA GLN A 4 28.01 5.45 -4.78
C GLN A 4 26.59 5.64 -5.33
N GLU A 5 26.43 5.96 -6.62
CA GLU A 5 25.13 6.06 -7.28
C GLU A 5 24.46 4.70 -7.41
N GLN A 6 25.22 3.65 -7.74
CA GLN A 6 24.71 2.28 -7.79
C GLN A 6 24.17 1.84 -6.41
N LYS A 7 24.96 2.03 -5.34
CA LYS A 7 24.51 1.70 -3.97
C LYS A 7 23.24 2.45 -3.57
N ARG A 8 23.10 3.70 -4.03
CA ARG A 8 21.89 4.50 -3.79
C ARG A 8 20.69 3.92 -4.54
N LEU A 9 20.83 3.55 -5.81
CA LEU A 9 19.78 2.89 -6.59
C LEU A 9 19.35 1.57 -5.97
N ASP A 10 20.30 0.74 -5.53
CA ASP A 10 20.00 -0.54 -4.86
C ASP A 10 19.17 -0.33 -3.58
N THR A 11 19.53 0.70 -2.80
CA THR A 11 18.76 1.08 -1.61
C THR A 11 17.34 1.53 -1.98
N MET A 12 17.19 2.34 -3.03
CA MET A 12 15.88 2.80 -3.50
C MET A 12 15.03 1.63 -4.01
N ASN A 13 15.61 0.67 -4.72
CA ASN A 13 14.94 -0.56 -5.14
C ASN A 13 14.44 -1.37 -3.94
N SER A 14 15.27 -1.53 -2.90
CA SER A 14 14.85 -2.23 -1.68
C SER A 14 13.71 -1.50 -0.95
N VAL A 15 13.68 -0.17 -0.96
CA VAL A 15 12.57 0.61 -0.40
C VAL A 15 11.28 0.38 -1.19
N LEU A 16 11.35 0.38 -2.52
CA LEU A 16 10.19 0.13 -3.38
C LEU A 16 9.58 -1.26 -3.18
N VAL A 17 10.41 -2.29 -3.01
CA VAL A 17 9.93 -3.63 -2.65
C VAL A 17 9.11 -3.59 -1.35
N LYS A 18 9.58 -2.87 -0.33
CA LYS A 18 8.83 -2.73 0.94
C LYS A 18 7.56 -1.90 0.79
N MET A 19 7.57 -0.87 -0.04
CA MET A 19 6.36 -0.10 -0.34
C MET A 19 5.31 -0.96 -1.05
N GLU A 20 5.74 -1.84 -1.96
CA GLU A 20 4.86 -2.82 -2.61
C GLU A 20 4.26 -3.82 -1.61
N ASP A 21 5.08 -4.35 -0.70
CA ASP A 21 4.63 -5.23 0.38
C ASP A 21 3.56 -4.56 1.25
N ILE A 22 3.78 -3.29 1.62
CA ILE A 22 2.83 -2.49 2.41
C ILE A 22 1.52 -2.27 1.64
N LYS A 23 1.60 -1.92 0.34
CA LYS A 23 0.44 -1.75 -0.54
C LYS A 23 -0.38 -3.05 -0.62
N ASN A 24 0.28 -4.19 -0.78
CA ASN A 24 -0.37 -5.49 -0.88
C ASN A 24 -1.00 -5.92 0.46
N THR A 25 -0.38 -5.56 1.59
CA THR A 25 -0.99 -5.75 2.91
C THR A 25 -2.29 -4.96 3.05
N GLN A 26 -2.33 -3.71 2.60
CA GLN A 26 -3.57 -2.90 2.62
C GLN A 26 -4.67 -3.49 1.73
N LYS A 27 -4.33 -3.97 0.52
CA LYS A 27 -5.30 -4.67 -0.34
C LYS A 27 -5.87 -5.92 0.34
N SER A 28 -5.01 -6.73 0.95
CA SER A 28 -5.45 -7.93 1.68
C SER A 28 -6.36 -7.61 2.86
N LEU A 29 -6.11 -6.51 3.56
CA LEU A 29 -6.98 -6.03 4.64
C LEU A 29 -8.38 -5.67 4.11
N ILE A 30 -8.44 -4.87 3.05
CA ILE A 30 -9.68 -4.45 2.38
C ILE A 30 -10.49 -5.66 1.92
N GLU A 31 -9.85 -6.63 1.25
CA GLU A 31 -10.50 -7.86 0.79
C GLU A 31 -11.09 -8.67 1.95
N LYS A 32 -10.34 -8.83 3.05
CA LYS A 32 -10.82 -9.57 4.23
C LYS A 32 -11.99 -8.87 4.92
N ILE A 33 -11.95 -7.54 5.01
CA ILE A 33 -13.07 -6.77 5.57
C ILE A 33 -14.33 -7.00 4.74
N GLY A 34 -14.25 -6.91 3.41
CA GLY A 34 -15.40 -7.16 2.54
C GLY A 34 -15.99 -8.57 2.70
N VAL A 35 -15.14 -9.60 2.87
CA VAL A 35 -15.62 -10.97 3.16
C VAL A 35 -16.35 -11.03 4.50
N VAL A 36 -15.83 -10.38 5.53
CA VAL A 36 -16.48 -10.35 6.85
C VAL A 36 -17.79 -9.59 6.79
N GLU A 37 -17.86 -8.41 6.16
CA GLU A 37 -19.10 -7.62 6.00
C GLU A 37 -20.22 -8.44 5.36
N VAL A 38 -19.91 -9.26 4.34
CA VAL A 38 -20.88 -10.20 3.74
C VAL A 38 -21.39 -11.22 4.78
N GLN A 39 -20.52 -11.78 5.62
CA GLN A 39 -20.91 -12.72 6.67
C GLN A 39 -21.72 -12.06 7.79
N LEU A 40 -21.44 -10.79 8.11
CA LEU A 40 -22.18 -10.05 9.14
C LEU A 40 -23.62 -9.77 8.73
N PHE A 41 -23.90 -9.71 7.42
CA PHE A 41 -25.27 -9.59 6.91
C PHE A 41 -26.13 -10.78 7.35
N ASP A 42 -25.59 -12.00 7.26
CA ASP A 42 -26.32 -13.23 7.63
C ASP A 42 -26.66 -13.30 9.12
N ILE A 43 -25.75 -12.83 9.97
CA ILE A 43 -25.92 -12.85 11.44
C ILE A 43 -26.47 -11.52 12.01
N GLN A 44 -26.78 -10.55 11.16
CA GLN A 44 -27.33 -9.24 11.50
C GLN A 44 -26.52 -8.46 12.57
N SER A 45 -25.19 -8.62 12.58
CA SER A 45 -24.31 -7.98 13.58
C SER A 45 -23.98 -6.53 13.22
N LYS A 46 -24.92 -5.62 13.46
CA LYS A 46 -24.82 -4.20 13.08
C LYS A 46 -23.66 -3.45 13.76
N ASP A 47 -23.33 -3.82 14.99
CA ASP A 47 -22.28 -3.12 15.75
C ASP A 47 -20.89 -3.38 15.15
N LEU A 48 -20.58 -4.64 14.80
CA LEU A 48 -19.31 -4.98 14.18
C LEU A 48 -19.23 -4.45 12.74
N ASP A 49 -20.33 -4.52 11.99
CA ASP A 49 -20.44 -4.00 10.61
C ASP A 49 -20.06 -2.51 10.56
N LYS A 50 -20.63 -1.70 11.47
CA LYS A 50 -20.31 -0.28 11.59
C LYS A 50 -18.84 0.01 11.93
N GLU A 51 -18.21 -0.82 12.75
CA GLU A 51 -16.78 -0.65 13.04
C GLU A 51 -15.90 -1.08 11.86
N LEU A 52 -16.30 -2.11 11.11
CA LEU A 52 -15.56 -2.55 9.92
C LEU A 52 -15.67 -1.54 8.77
N GLU A 53 -16.82 -0.89 8.57
CA GLU A 53 -16.98 0.20 7.60
C GLU A 53 -15.96 1.32 7.86
N LYS A 54 -15.78 1.69 9.14
CA LYS A 54 -14.77 2.69 9.56
C LYS A 54 -13.34 2.26 9.27
N VAL A 55 -13.04 0.96 9.35
CA VAL A 55 -11.72 0.42 8.99
C VAL A 55 -11.56 0.41 7.48
N MET A 56 -12.59 -0.01 6.73
CA MET A 56 -12.61 -0.06 5.26
C MET A 56 -12.30 1.30 4.63
N VAL A 57 -12.93 2.36 5.13
CA VAL A 57 -12.67 3.74 4.69
C VAL A 57 -11.19 4.11 4.92
N ARG A 58 -10.68 3.90 6.13
CA ARG A 58 -9.28 4.22 6.46
C ARG A 58 -8.26 3.36 5.70
N ALA A 59 -8.55 2.09 5.50
CA ALA A 59 -7.70 1.19 4.72
C ALA A 59 -7.66 1.62 3.25
N SER A 60 -8.79 2.05 2.69
CA SER A 60 -8.87 2.59 1.33
C SER A 60 -8.09 3.91 1.19
N ASP A 61 -8.23 4.82 2.16
CA ASP A 61 -7.49 6.08 2.18
C ASP A 61 -5.98 5.85 2.26
N THR A 62 -5.54 5.00 3.19
CA THR A 62 -4.12 4.69 3.36
C THR A 62 -3.55 3.93 2.15
N LEU A 63 -4.32 3.03 1.52
CA LEU A 63 -3.92 2.39 0.26
C LEU A 63 -3.64 3.43 -0.84
N ASN A 64 -4.49 4.44 -0.96
CA ASN A 64 -4.30 5.52 -1.94
C ASN A 64 -3.07 6.37 -1.64
N ILE A 65 -2.85 6.72 -0.37
CA ILE A 65 -1.64 7.43 0.07
C ILE A 65 -0.38 6.64 -0.27
N ILE A 66 -0.37 5.33 0.03
CA ILE A 66 0.77 4.45 -0.25
C ILE A 66 1.04 4.37 -1.76
N LYS A 67 0.01 4.23 -2.59
CA LYS A 67 0.16 4.23 -4.06
C LYS A 67 0.83 5.51 -4.56
N GLN A 68 0.28 6.67 -4.19
CA GLN A 68 0.81 7.96 -4.63
C GLN A 68 2.24 8.20 -4.15
N ALA A 69 2.55 7.83 -2.90
CA ALA A 69 3.90 7.93 -2.36
C ALA A 69 4.89 6.99 -3.07
N THR A 70 4.45 5.77 -3.40
CA THR A 70 5.26 4.79 -4.15
C THR A 70 5.57 5.31 -5.55
N GLU A 71 4.55 5.75 -6.30
CA GLU A 71 4.69 6.30 -7.65
C GLU A 71 5.62 7.53 -7.67
N ALA A 72 5.47 8.44 -6.71
CA ALA A 72 6.34 9.60 -6.59
C ALA A 72 7.80 9.21 -6.32
N PHE A 73 8.02 8.19 -5.49
CA PHE A 73 9.36 7.67 -5.19
C PHE A 73 9.97 6.91 -6.38
N GLU A 74 9.18 6.12 -7.11
CA GLU A 74 9.59 5.46 -8.36
C GLU A 74 10.03 6.47 -9.39
N MET A 75 9.27 7.56 -9.60
CA MET A 75 9.67 8.62 -10.52
C MET A 75 11.01 9.24 -10.13
N LYS A 76 11.24 9.46 -8.83
CA LYS A 76 12.53 9.97 -8.33
C LYS A 76 13.67 8.99 -8.59
N ARG A 77 13.44 7.69 -8.40
CA ARG A 77 14.41 6.63 -8.70
C ARG A 77 14.74 6.60 -10.20
N ASN A 78 13.71 6.62 -11.05
CA ASN A 78 13.86 6.54 -12.50
C ASN A 78 14.65 7.72 -13.06
N ARG A 79 14.46 8.94 -12.52
CA ARG A 79 15.28 10.10 -12.89
C ARG A 79 16.75 9.87 -12.56
N LEU A 80 17.05 9.38 -11.35
CA LEU A 80 18.42 9.08 -10.95
C LEU A 80 19.08 8.03 -11.86
N GLU A 81 18.33 7.00 -12.25
CA GLU A 81 18.83 5.95 -13.16
C GLU A 81 19.07 6.47 -14.58
N ASN A 82 18.20 7.34 -15.08
CA ASN A 82 18.31 7.91 -16.44
C ASN A 82 19.35 9.05 -16.54
N GLU A 83 19.70 9.69 -15.42
CA GLU A 83 20.70 10.76 -15.32
C GLU A 83 22.11 10.24 -15.01
N ALA A 84 22.26 8.95 -14.64
CA ALA A 84 23.53 8.31 -14.23
C ALA A 84 24.26 7.61 -15.38
#